data_AF-A0A950DKG7-F1
#
_entry.id   AF-A0A950DKG7-F1
#
_cell.length_a   1.000
_cell.length_b   1.000
_cell.length_c   1.000
_cell.angle_alpha   90.00
_cell.angle_beta   90.00
_cell.angle_gamma   90.00
#
_symmetry.space_group_name_H-M   'P 1'
#
loop_
_entity.id
_entity.type
_entity.pdbx_description
1 polymer ?
#
loop_
_entity_poly.entity_id
_entity_poly.type
_entity_poly.pdbx_seq_one_letter_code
_entity_poly.pdbx_strand_id
1 'polypeptide(L)'
;MIRQFQFEAEIYESLSCVPMQARRKLDAVGIKVHLAQWQQLGRGERLMICHAPASTPEECAALKVFIEEATLARAGSPPKELSEEVRRGATPPPTPPPRLISHARELGTELTQEKWNELDEDERYALVKLGDVERPSHNLKSALIEFFS
;
A
#
# COMPACT_ATOMS: atom_id res chain seq x y z
N MET A 1 8.85 5.77 -12.23
CA MET A 1 9.44 4.57 -11.62
C MET A 1 8.70 4.30 -10.31
N ILE A 2 8.44 3.05 -9.93
CA ILE A 2 7.80 2.74 -8.64
C ILE A 2 8.77 3.06 -7.50
N ARG A 3 8.32 3.74 -6.44
CA ARG A 3 9.10 3.89 -5.21
C ARG A 3 9.25 2.50 -4.59
N GLN A 4 10.47 2.11 -4.26
CA GLN A 4 10.77 0.83 -3.62
C GLN A 4 11.27 1.08 -2.20
N PHE A 5 10.60 0.45 -1.24
CA PHE A 5 11.05 0.42 0.16
C PHE A 5 11.98 -0.76 0.40
N GLN A 6 13.04 -0.57 1.19
CA GLN A 6 14.00 -1.62 1.49
C GLN A 6 13.36 -2.76 2.30
N PHE A 7 12.41 -2.45 3.21
CA PHE A 7 11.65 -3.47 3.94
C PHE A 7 10.76 -4.35 3.04
N GLU A 8 10.58 -4.00 1.77
CA GLU A 8 9.86 -4.79 0.76
C GLU A 8 10.78 -5.35 -0.34
N ALA A 9 12.11 -5.32 -0.18
CA ALA A 9 13.07 -5.75 -1.21
C ALA A 9 12.72 -7.12 -1.83
N GLU A 10 12.43 -8.12 -0.99
CA GLU A 10 12.03 -9.47 -1.44
C GLU A 10 10.69 -9.49 -2.21
N ILE A 11 9.79 -8.55 -1.90
CA ILE A 11 8.51 -8.41 -2.61
C ILE A 11 8.78 -7.91 -4.03
N TYR A 12 9.74 -7.02 -4.26
CA TYR A 12 10.01 -6.50 -5.61
C TYR A 12 10.62 -7.52 -6.57
N GLU A 13 11.32 -8.54 -6.06
CA GLU A 13 11.88 -9.60 -6.90
C GLU A 13 10.78 -10.48 -7.52
N SER A 14 9.81 -10.87 -6.68
CA SER A 14 8.80 -11.88 -7.03
C SER A 14 7.41 -11.29 -7.31
N LEU A 15 7.09 -10.12 -6.75
CA LEU A 15 5.75 -9.57 -6.59
C LEU A 15 4.77 -10.62 -6.04
N SER A 16 5.23 -11.48 -5.13
CA SER A 16 4.42 -12.51 -4.48
C SER A 16 3.33 -11.92 -3.56
N CYS A 17 3.61 -10.72 -3.04
CA CYS A 17 2.70 -9.86 -2.30
C CYS A 17 2.51 -8.53 -3.05
N VAL A 18 1.47 -7.77 -2.67
CA VAL A 18 1.22 -6.42 -3.21
C VAL A 18 2.15 -5.43 -2.49
N PRO A 19 3.08 -4.74 -3.19
CA PRO A 19 3.92 -3.71 -2.57
C PRO A 19 3.09 -2.53 -2.05
N MET A 20 3.58 -1.81 -1.03
CA MET A 20 2.86 -0.66 -0.44
C MET A 20 2.49 0.40 -1.47
N GLN A 21 3.38 0.70 -2.43
CA GLN A 21 3.08 1.70 -3.44
C GLN A 21 1.93 1.27 -4.39
N ALA A 22 1.93 0.00 -4.80
CA ALA A 22 0.82 -0.56 -5.57
C ALA A 22 -0.47 -0.56 -4.74
N ARG A 23 -0.39 -0.92 -3.45
CA ARG A 23 -1.54 -0.91 -2.54
C ARG A 23 -2.14 0.48 -2.37
N ARG A 24 -1.31 1.52 -2.20
CA ARG A 24 -1.77 2.92 -2.12
C ARG A 24 -2.53 3.33 -3.37
N LYS A 25 -2.01 2.96 -4.53
CA LYS A 25 -2.65 3.20 -5.82
C LYS A 25 -4.01 2.52 -5.93
N LEU A 26 -4.08 1.23 -5.56
CA LEU A 26 -5.33 0.46 -5.52
C LEU A 26 -6.38 1.12 -4.60
N ASP A 27 -5.95 1.55 -3.40
CA ASP A 27 -6.82 2.26 -2.47
C ASP A 27 -7.34 3.59 -3.06
N ALA A 28 -6.48 4.35 -3.76
CA ALA A 28 -6.85 5.62 -4.40
C ALA A 28 -7.86 5.42 -5.54
N VAL A 29 -7.66 4.42 -6.41
CA VAL A 29 -8.62 4.08 -7.48
C VAL A 29 -9.87 3.37 -6.95
N GLY A 30 -9.87 2.96 -5.68
CA GLY A 30 -11.05 2.42 -4.99
C GLY A 30 -11.32 0.95 -5.24
N ILE A 31 -10.27 0.16 -5.43
CA ILE A 31 -10.39 -1.28 -5.60
C ILE A 31 -9.49 -2.02 -4.61
N LYS A 32 -9.95 -3.19 -4.19
CA LYS A 32 -9.22 -4.12 -3.35
C LYS A 32 -9.01 -5.42 -4.11
N VAL A 33 -7.76 -5.65 -4.48
CA VAL A 33 -7.31 -6.94 -4.98
C VAL A 33 -6.89 -7.78 -3.78
N HIS A 34 -7.60 -8.88 -3.53
CA HIS A 34 -7.21 -9.81 -2.46
C HIS A 34 -5.90 -10.52 -2.82
N LEU A 35 -5.11 -10.93 -1.82
CA LEU A 35 -3.82 -11.60 -2.06
C LEU A 35 -3.96 -12.83 -2.98
N ALA A 36 -5.02 -13.63 -2.79
CA ALA A 36 -5.29 -14.78 -3.65
C ALA A 36 -5.59 -14.40 -5.12
N GLN A 37 -6.23 -13.26 -5.36
CA GLN A 37 -6.43 -12.75 -6.73
C GLN A 37 -5.12 -12.22 -7.30
N TRP A 38 -4.35 -11.46 -6.51
CA TRP A 38 -3.03 -10.95 -6.91
C TRP A 38 -2.08 -12.08 -7.31
N GLN A 39 -2.06 -13.16 -6.54
CA GLN A 39 -1.21 -14.33 -6.79
C GLN A 39 -1.62 -15.12 -8.04
N GLN A 40 -2.85 -14.94 -8.54
CA GLN A 40 -3.31 -15.52 -9.81
C GLN A 40 -2.95 -14.65 -11.03
N LEU A 41 -2.69 -13.35 -10.83
CA LEU A 41 -2.18 -12.49 -11.89
C LEU A 41 -0.78 -12.95 -12.31
N GLY A 42 -0.49 -12.86 -13.60
CA GLY A 42 0.84 -13.06 -14.15
C GLY A 42 1.79 -11.93 -13.75
N ARG A 43 3.11 -12.20 -13.81
CA ARG A 43 4.14 -11.20 -13.44
C ARG A 43 4.02 -9.90 -14.25
N GLY A 44 3.71 -10.00 -15.55
CA GLY A 44 3.50 -8.84 -16.41
C GLY A 44 2.32 -7.96 -15.97
N GLU A 45 1.21 -8.58 -15.56
CA GLU A 45 0.03 -7.87 -15.05
C GLU A 45 0.34 -7.18 -13.72
N ARG A 46 1.04 -7.86 -12.80
CA ARG A 46 1.49 -7.27 -11.53
C ARG A 46 2.42 -6.08 -11.75
N LEU A 47 3.38 -6.20 -12.68
CA LEU A 47 4.28 -5.11 -13.06
C LEU A 47 3.49 -3.94 -13.68
N MET A 48 2.53 -4.23 -14.56
CA MET A 48 1.68 -3.20 -15.15
C MET A 48 0.95 -2.40 -14.06
N ILE A 49 0.35 -3.07 -13.08
CA ILE A 49 -0.32 -2.40 -11.95
C ILE A 49 0.66 -1.52 -11.15
N CYS A 50 1.86 -2.04 -10.88
CA CYS A 50 2.90 -1.30 -10.16
C CYS A 50 3.36 -0.05 -10.93
N HIS A 51 3.49 -0.13 -12.26
CA HIS A 51 4.05 0.94 -13.08
C HIS A 51 3.02 1.87 -13.74
N ALA A 52 1.74 1.48 -13.77
CA ALA A 52 0.68 2.28 -14.39
C ALA A 52 0.62 3.70 -13.80
N PRO A 53 0.43 4.73 -14.64
CA PRO A 53 0.12 6.06 -14.15
C PRO A 53 -1.26 6.05 -13.50
N ALA A 54 -1.46 6.93 -12.51
CA ALA A 54 -2.69 7.05 -11.74
C ALA A 54 -2.81 8.45 -11.12
N SER A 55 -2.36 9.47 -11.85
CA SER A 55 -2.32 10.86 -11.41
C SER A 55 -3.52 11.65 -11.92
N THR A 56 -4.11 11.27 -13.07
CA THR A 56 -5.35 11.88 -13.59
C THR A 56 -6.56 10.97 -13.40
N PRO A 57 -7.79 11.51 -13.44
CA PRO A 57 -9.02 10.71 -13.44
C PRO A 57 -9.07 9.67 -14.56
N GLU A 58 -8.60 10.02 -15.76
CA GLU A 58 -8.57 9.13 -16.93
C GLU A 58 -7.60 7.98 -16.73
N GLU A 59 -6.41 8.26 -16.19
CA GLU A 59 -5.42 7.24 -15.85
C GLU A 59 -5.93 6.29 -14.77
N CYS A 60 -6.58 6.84 -13.73
CA CYS A 60 -7.23 6.06 -12.68
C CYS A 60 -8.32 5.13 -13.25
N ALA A 61 -9.15 5.65 -14.16
CA ALA A 61 -10.22 4.88 -14.79
C ALA A 61 -9.65 3.77 -15.68
N ALA A 62 -8.65 4.07 -16.50
CA ALA A 62 -7.98 3.08 -17.35
C ALA A 62 -7.32 1.97 -16.53
N LEU A 63 -6.64 2.33 -15.43
CA LEU A 63 -6.05 1.36 -14.52
C LEU A 63 -7.11 0.48 -13.84
N LYS A 64 -8.24 1.06 -13.40
CA LYS A 64 -9.35 0.30 -12.81
C LYS A 64 -9.88 -0.75 -13.78
N VAL A 65 -10.18 -0.35 -15.02
CA VAL A 65 -10.65 -1.27 -16.08
C VAL A 65 -9.65 -2.40 -16.33
N PHE A 66 -8.36 -2.07 -16.45
CA PHE A 66 -7.32 -3.08 -16.63
C PHE A 66 -7.33 -4.13 -15.51
N ILE A 67 -7.46 -3.71 -14.25
CA ILE A 67 -7.42 -4.61 -13.10
C ILE A 67 -8.68 -5.45 -13.02
N GLU A 68 -9.85 -4.89 -13.32
CA GLU A 68 -11.11 -5.63 -13.41
C GLU A 68 -11.04 -6.74 -14.45
N GLU A 69 -10.61 -6.42 -15.68
CA GLU A 69 -10.42 -7.39 -16.76
C GLU A 69 -9.39 -8.47 -16.40
N ALA A 70 -8.23 -8.07 -15.87
CA ALA A 70 -7.16 -9.01 -15.51
C ALA A 70 -7.57 -9.96 -14.38
N THR A 71 -8.23 -9.46 -13.33
CA THR A 71 -8.69 -10.31 -12.23
C THR A 71 -9.87 -11.18 -12.62
N LEU A 72 -10.80 -10.70 -13.46
CA LEU A 72 -11.87 -11.53 -13.99
C LEU A 72 -11.30 -12.67 -14.84
N ALA A 73 -10.35 -12.37 -15.73
CA ALA A 73 -9.74 -13.36 -16.61
C ALA A 73 -8.89 -14.40 -15.87
N ARG A 74 -8.17 -13.99 -14.80
CA ARG A 74 -7.22 -14.85 -14.08
C ARG A 74 -7.82 -15.54 -12.86
N ALA A 75 -8.68 -14.85 -12.13
CA ALA A 75 -9.23 -15.28 -10.86
C ALA A 75 -10.76 -15.53 -10.89
N GLY A 76 -11.39 -15.43 -12.07
CA GLY A 76 -12.81 -15.72 -12.29
C GLY A 76 -13.76 -14.75 -11.61
N SER A 77 -13.26 -13.65 -11.04
CA SER A 77 -14.05 -12.65 -10.32
C SER A 77 -13.36 -11.29 -10.34
N PRO A 78 -14.13 -10.18 -10.42
CA PRO A 78 -13.58 -8.84 -10.36
C PRO A 78 -13.00 -8.53 -8.96
N PRO A 79 -12.17 -7.48 -8.81
CA PRO A 79 -11.71 -7.05 -7.50
C PRO A 79 -12.90 -6.48 -6.71
N LYS A 80 -12.77 -6.42 -5.39
CA LYS A 80 -13.81 -5.81 -4.55
C LYS A 80 -13.72 -4.28 -4.65
N GLU A 81 -14.85 -3.60 -4.86
CA GLU A 81 -14.88 -2.14 -4.71
C GLU A 81 -14.74 -1.72 -3.25
N LEU A 82 -13.95 -0.67 -3.02
CA LEU A 82 -13.75 -0.08 -1.71
C LEU A 82 -14.82 0.98 -1.44
N SER A 83 -15.31 1.03 -0.20
CA SER A 83 -16.13 2.15 0.25
C SER A 83 -15.32 3.44 0.25
N GLU A 84 -16.00 4.58 0.12
CA GLU A 84 -15.37 5.90 0.12
C GLU A 84 -14.50 6.14 1.36
N GLU A 85 -14.90 5.60 2.52
CA GLU A 85 -14.11 5.64 3.74
C GLU A 85 -12.75 4.96 3.60
N VAL A 86 -12.71 3.76 3.01
CA VAL A 86 -11.43 3.06 2.81
C VAL A 86 -10.58 3.77 1.77
N ARG A 87 -11.21 4.35 0.73
CA ARG A 87 -10.51 5.15 -0.28
C ARG A 87 -9.81 6.37 0.30
N ARG A 88 -10.46 7.07 1.25
CA ARG A 88 -9.83 8.18 1.98
C ARG A 88 -8.55 7.76 2.71
N GLY A 89 -8.45 6.50 3.11
CA GLY A 89 -7.23 5.92 3.69
C GLY A 89 -6.04 5.78 2.73
N ALA A 90 -6.18 6.12 1.45
CA ALA A 90 -5.05 6.31 0.52
C ALA A 90 -4.26 7.60 0.81
N THR A 91 -4.92 8.57 1.45
CA THR A 91 -4.31 9.81 1.93
C THR A 91 -4.06 9.66 3.43
N PRO A 92 -2.80 9.57 3.87
CA PRO A 92 -2.50 9.43 5.29
C PRO A 92 -2.89 10.69 6.08
N PRO A 93 -3.23 10.55 7.37
CA PRO A 93 -3.60 11.68 8.21
C PRO A 93 -2.42 12.64 8.45
N PRO A 94 -2.70 13.93 8.76
CA PRO A 94 -1.66 14.91 9.07
C PRO A 94 -0.95 14.65 10.40
N THR A 95 -1.52 13.80 11.26
CA THR A 95 -0.96 13.41 12.55
C THR A 95 -0.82 11.88 12.63
N PRO A 96 0.19 11.35 13.34
CA PRO A 96 0.37 9.92 13.47
C PRO A 96 -0.79 9.30 14.28
N PRO A 97 -1.43 8.21 13.81
CA PRO A 97 -2.51 7.56 14.55
C PRO A 97 -2.07 7.08 15.94
N PRO A 98 -2.93 7.20 16.98
CA PRO A 98 -2.58 6.77 18.33
C PRO A 98 -2.15 5.31 18.44
N ARG A 99 -2.77 4.42 17.67
CA ARG A 99 -2.43 3.00 17.67
C ARG A 99 -1.04 2.75 17.05
N LEU A 100 -0.73 3.44 15.95
CA LEU A 100 0.59 3.41 15.34
C LEU A 100 1.66 3.90 16.31
N ILE A 101 1.41 4.98 17.06
CA ILE A 101 2.34 5.49 18.08
C ILE A 101 2.60 4.42 19.14
N SER A 102 1.55 3.76 19.65
CA SER A 102 1.68 2.69 20.65
C SER A 102 2.54 1.53 20.13
N HIS A 103 2.26 1.03 18.93
CA HIS A 103 3.05 -0.06 18.34
C HIS A 103 4.50 0.35 18.04
N ALA A 104 4.73 1.57 17.56
CA ALA A 104 6.08 2.08 17.35
C ALA A 104 6.87 2.12 18.67
N ARG A 105 6.23 2.58 19.76
CA ARG A 105 6.84 2.60 21.10
C ARG A 105 7.19 1.20 21.60
N GLU A 106 6.31 0.22 21.40
CA GLU A 106 6.58 -1.19 21.75
C GLU A 106 7.77 -1.77 20.98
N LEU A 107 8.02 -1.27 19.77
CA LEU A 107 9.17 -1.63 18.94
C LEU A 107 10.44 -0.81 19.23
N GLY A 108 10.38 0.11 20.19
CA GLY A 108 11.51 0.96 20.61
C GLY A 108 11.67 2.25 19.82
N THR A 109 10.67 2.64 19.02
CA THR A 109 10.70 3.88 18.24
C THR A 109 9.70 4.89 18.80
N GLU A 110 10.20 6.05 19.24
CA GLU A 110 9.34 7.18 19.57
C GLU A 110 8.92 7.92 18.29
N LEU A 111 7.63 7.81 17.95
CA LEU A 111 7.01 8.48 16.80
C LEU A 111 6.35 9.79 17.25
N THR A 112 7.04 10.90 17.04
CA THR A 112 6.53 12.25 17.36
C THR A 112 5.91 12.94 16.14
N GLN A 113 5.25 14.09 16.35
CA GLN A 113 4.71 14.88 15.24
C GLN A 113 5.82 15.44 14.34
N GLU A 114 6.98 15.79 14.90
CA GLU A 114 8.14 16.29 14.16
C GLU A 114 8.64 15.22 13.18
N LYS A 115 8.89 14.01 13.67
CA LYS A 115 9.26 12.86 12.83
C LYS A 115 8.20 12.54 11.78
N TRP A 116 6.92 12.62 12.16
CA TRP A 116 5.82 12.41 11.21
C TRP A 116 5.83 13.43 10.06
N ASN A 117 6.16 14.69 10.37
CA ASN A 117 6.23 15.77 9.39
C ASN A 117 7.39 15.62 8.40
N GLU A 118 8.48 14.95 8.81
CA GLU A 118 9.63 14.65 7.94
C GLU A 118 9.31 13.58 6.89
N LEU A 119 8.37 12.68 7.18
CA LEU A 119 7.92 11.66 6.24
C LEU A 119 7.11 12.25 5.09
N ASP A 120 7.29 11.69 3.91
CA ASP A 120 6.37 11.93 2.81
C ASP A 120 5.11 11.07 2.88
N GLU A 121 4.19 11.30 1.94
CA GLU A 121 2.89 10.62 1.96
C GLU A 121 2.97 9.11 1.73
N ASP A 122 3.95 8.60 0.97
CA ASP A 122 4.09 7.16 0.75
C ASP A 122 4.58 6.46 2.02
N GLU A 123 5.52 7.08 2.73
CA GLU A 123 6.05 6.58 4.00
C GLU A 123 4.98 6.61 5.09
N ARG A 124 4.25 7.73 5.22
CA ARG A 124 3.11 7.83 6.15
C ARG A 124 2.05 6.77 5.83
N TYR A 125 1.69 6.60 4.57
CA TYR A 125 0.73 5.57 4.16
C TYR A 125 1.21 4.17 4.54
N ALA A 126 2.48 3.84 4.27
CA ALA A 126 3.07 2.56 4.64
C ALA A 126 2.99 2.32 6.16
N LEU A 127 3.39 3.29 6.98
CA LEU A 127 3.31 3.15 8.44
C LEU A 127 1.88 2.97 8.93
N VAL A 128 0.91 3.73 8.40
CA VAL A 128 -0.52 3.54 8.75
C VAL A 128 -0.98 2.13 8.42
N LYS A 129 -0.68 1.62 7.21
CA LYS A 129 -1.13 0.28 6.79
C LYS A 129 -0.44 -0.84 7.56
N LEU A 130 0.79 -0.62 8.03
CA LEU A 130 1.55 -1.60 8.79
C LEU A 130 1.24 -1.57 10.28
N GLY A 131 0.89 -0.42 10.85
CA GLY A 131 0.81 -0.25 12.30
C GLY A 131 -0.49 0.32 12.86
N ASP A 132 -1.37 0.94 12.07
CA ASP A 132 -2.70 1.40 12.53
C ASP A 132 -3.77 0.30 12.37
N VAL A 133 -3.44 -0.90 12.85
CA VAL A 133 -4.28 -2.11 12.81
C VAL A 133 -4.15 -2.86 14.13
N GLU A 134 -5.13 -3.67 14.53
CA GLU A 134 -5.09 -4.37 15.82
C GLU A 134 -3.82 -5.17 16.07
N ARG A 135 -3.30 -5.83 15.02
CA ARG A 135 -2.03 -6.55 15.07
C ARG A 135 -1.09 -5.95 14.02
N PRO A 136 0.03 -5.33 14.43
CA PRO A 136 0.94 -4.72 13.47
C PRO A 136 1.56 -5.78 12.56
N SER A 137 1.89 -5.36 11.35
CA SER A 137 2.63 -6.19 10.40
C SER A 137 4.04 -6.49 10.92
N HIS A 138 4.57 -7.66 10.56
CA HIS A 138 5.95 -8.02 10.83
C HIS A 138 6.95 -7.04 10.19
N ASN A 139 6.55 -6.36 9.11
CA ASN A 139 7.36 -5.35 8.43
C ASN A 139 7.37 -3.98 9.13
N LEU A 140 6.53 -3.73 10.14
CA LEU A 140 6.46 -2.42 10.80
C LEU A 140 7.81 -2.02 11.40
N LYS A 141 8.50 -2.96 12.07
CA LYS A 141 9.82 -2.69 12.67
C LYS A 141 10.85 -2.28 11.62
N SER A 142 10.91 -3.01 10.51
CA SER A 142 11.83 -2.72 9.41
C SER A 142 11.53 -1.37 8.76
N ALA A 143 10.25 -1.02 8.58
CA ALA A 143 9.85 0.29 8.05
C ALA A 143 10.23 1.44 9.00
N LEU A 144 10.02 1.28 10.31
CA LEU A 144 10.44 2.28 11.30
C LEU A 144 11.96 2.49 11.33
N ILE A 145 12.74 1.41 11.18
CA ILE A 145 14.20 1.51 11.07
C ILE A 145 14.57 2.24 9.78
N GLU A 146 13.99 1.87 8.64
CA GLU A 146 14.30 2.48 7.35
C GLU A 146 13.99 3.99 7.31
N PHE A 147 12.88 4.42 7.90
CA PHE A 147 12.41 5.81 7.80
C PHE A 147 13.00 6.76 8.85
N PHE A 148 13.55 6.22 9.94
CA PHE A 148 14.09 7.02 11.05
C PHE A 148 15.54 6.68 11.41
N SER A 149 16.25 5.94 10.54
CA SER A 149 17.69 5.67 10.67
C SER A 149 18.55 6.88 10.37
#